data_AF-A0A381WQQ3-F1
#
_entry.id   AF-A0A381WQQ3-F1
#
_cell.length_a   1.000
_cell.length_b   1.000
_cell.length_c   1.000
_cell.angle_alpha   90.00
_cell.angle_beta   90.00
_cell.angle_gamma   90.00
#
_symmetry.space_group_name_H-M   'P 1'
#
loop_
_entity.id
_entity.type
_entity.pdbx_description
1 polymer ?
#
loop_
_entity_poly.entity_id
_entity_poly.type
_entity_poly.pdbx_seq_one_letter_code
_entity_poly.pdbx_strand_id
1 'polypeptide(L)'
;VRNFPIQDEGRIKPLDTYARNQLLAFYGKRSLKHENLSAIDWIFDLILNPEKGGKKKVFNIRNPEVTASLRLEWTNEHKYSFNEVILGLKEQLELVSEFYNKPDESRTIFEKQFLEIYFNALRFKEITYSLSCLAPFIEVNDSLLAEKLNTSPGKAVSYAHLVKQFHTLTEMFHTVMNKPEEELSQSDKELSMILLTLQHTSSDDYAQALKLIPPSPLDETGTWLSPWELMDGRPRSPYQDKILNALEKYLSGRALGDENIMMSALTDYEAGISAITIGKPDINILKKETWVNKANLFYTSVAFYLSAFIFLGLSWMFHQSKYLQRISAGFLGLGLLYHTYGIYLRMFIMGRPPVSTLYESVIFVGFVTVVCAVIIEYFRRDGLGLFVGAVSGAIFHYIGFGYAADGDTLGMLVAVLNSNFWLATHVTTITLGYGVTVVAGFIGHLYLIQMIRNPKNNTLLKSINKNMFGVTLIALFFTLFGTILGGIWADQSWGRFWGWDPKENGALLIVMWHVMMIHMRITGKVKPEGFALGLIMNIIIVMMAWFGVNLLNVGLHSYGFTSGIARNLFLFTALELITGFGTYYWAQSRKGRLVV
;
A
#
# COMPACT_ATOMS: atom_id res chain seq x y z
N VAL A 1 6.17 2.74 21.11
CA VAL A 1 5.12 3.28 20.19
C VAL A 1 5.17 2.75 18.77
N ARG A 2 6.29 2.81 18.02
CA ARG A 2 6.30 2.43 16.58
C ARG A 2 5.72 1.04 16.29
N ASN A 3 6.00 0.10 17.18
CA ASN A 3 5.54 -1.29 17.07
C ASN A 3 4.22 -1.55 17.81
N PHE A 4 3.51 -0.52 18.27
CA PHE A 4 2.22 -0.72 18.93
C PHE A 4 1.26 -1.37 17.94
N PRO A 5 0.59 -2.47 18.31
CA PRO A 5 -0.40 -3.09 17.47
C PRO A 5 -1.62 -2.17 17.34
N ILE A 6 -2.10 -2.05 16.11
CA ILE A 6 -3.39 -1.45 15.77
C ILE A 6 -4.10 -2.39 14.81
N GLN A 7 -5.41 -2.59 14.98
CA GLN A 7 -6.21 -3.27 13.98
C GLN A 7 -6.77 -2.25 13.00
N ASP A 8 -6.52 -2.47 11.71
CA ASP A 8 -7.00 -1.60 10.63
C ASP A 8 -7.28 -2.47 9.41
N GLU A 9 -8.49 -2.34 8.85
CA GLU A 9 -9.01 -3.19 7.76
C GLU A 9 -8.94 -4.70 8.08
N GLY A 10 -9.18 -5.07 9.35
CA GLY A 10 -9.13 -6.46 9.82
C GLY A 10 -7.73 -7.05 10.02
N ARG A 11 -6.66 -6.28 9.78
CA ARG A 11 -5.26 -6.70 10.03
C ARG A 11 -4.70 -6.03 11.27
N ILE A 12 -4.04 -6.79 12.13
CA ILE A 12 -3.16 -6.22 13.14
C ILE A 12 -1.84 -5.82 12.49
N LYS A 13 -1.51 -4.53 12.53
CA LYS A 13 -0.31 -3.93 11.93
C LYS A 13 0.38 -2.99 12.92
N PRO A 14 1.65 -2.61 12.70
CA PRO A 14 2.29 -1.60 13.52
C PRO A 14 1.63 -0.24 13.35
N LEU A 15 1.55 0.54 14.42
CA LEU A 15 1.09 1.92 14.38
C LEU A 15 1.94 2.78 13.43
N ASP A 16 3.21 2.42 13.20
CA ASP A 16 4.05 3.07 12.17
C ASP A 16 3.50 2.87 10.75
N THR A 17 3.06 1.65 10.42
CA THR A 17 2.44 1.37 9.12
C THR A 17 1.14 2.16 8.97
N TYR A 18 0.26 2.11 9.97
CA TYR A 18 -0.99 2.86 9.97
C TYR A 18 -0.73 4.36 9.77
N ALA A 19 0.12 4.96 10.60
CA ALA A 19 0.41 6.40 10.55
C ALA A 19 0.98 6.84 9.19
N ARG A 20 1.89 6.05 8.61
CA ARG A 20 2.46 6.31 7.28
C ARG A 20 1.40 6.28 6.19
N ASN A 21 0.47 5.33 6.25
CA ASN A 21 -0.59 5.19 5.26
C ASN A 21 -1.65 6.30 5.40
N GLN A 22 -1.98 6.73 6.62
CA GLN A 22 -2.85 7.89 6.82
C GLN A 22 -2.21 9.17 6.28
N LEU A 23 -0.93 9.39 6.59
CA LEU A 23 -0.21 10.56 6.06
C LEU A 23 -0.04 10.48 4.53
N LEU A 24 0.11 9.28 3.95
CA LEU A 24 0.09 9.11 2.50
C LEU A 24 -1.27 9.52 1.90
N ALA A 25 -2.38 9.12 2.51
CA ALA A 25 -3.72 9.48 2.05
C ALA A 25 -3.97 11.00 2.12
N PHE A 26 -3.58 11.65 3.23
CA PHE A 26 -3.79 13.09 3.38
C PHE A 26 -2.81 13.92 2.55
N TYR A 27 -1.51 13.64 2.69
CA TYR A 27 -0.41 14.49 2.23
C TYR A 27 0.30 13.97 0.98
N GLY A 28 0.05 12.73 0.56
CA GLY A 28 0.72 12.11 -0.59
C GLY A 28 2.16 11.66 -0.29
N LYS A 29 2.61 11.73 0.96
CA LYS A 29 3.93 11.24 1.40
C LYS A 29 3.83 10.55 2.75
N ARG A 30 4.65 9.53 2.99
CA ARG A 30 4.71 8.77 4.26
C ARG A 30 5.49 9.48 5.39
N SER A 31 5.98 10.70 5.18
CA SER A 31 6.63 11.53 6.21
C SER A 31 6.64 13.03 5.87
N LEU A 32 6.67 13.88 6.90
CA LEU A 32 6.79 15.34 6.78
C LEU A 32 8.25 15.76 6.89
N LYS A 33 9.03 15.51 5.81
CA LYS A 33 10.48 15.77 5.79
C LYS A 33 10.87 17.23 6.09
N HIS A 34 10.02 18.21 5.75
CA HIS A 34 10.30 19.63 5.96
C HIS A 34 10.21 20.04 7.45
N GLU A 35 9.43 19.32 8.26
CA GLU A 35 9.33 19.54 9.72
C GLU A 35 10.20 18.55 10.51
N ASN A 36 10.94 17.67 9.83
CA ASN A 36 11.67 16.54 10.45
C ASN A 36 10.78 15.66 11.37
N LEU A 37 9.47 15.60 11.09
CA LEU A 37 8.51 14.83 11.89
C LEU A 37 8.24 13.47 11.25
N SER A 38 8.27 12.42 12.08
CA SER A 38 7.81 11.10 11.68
C SER A 38 6.28 11.07 11.61
N ALA A 39 5.69 10.14 10.84
CA ALA A 39 4.24 10.05 10.70
C ALA A 39 3.53 9.76 12.04
N ILE A 40 4.16 8.97 12.92
CA ILE A 40 3.64 8.71 14.27
C ILE A 40 3.69 9.98 15.12
N ASP A 41 4.82 10.67 15.10
CA ASP A 41 4.96 11.90 15.89
C ASP A 41 3.95 12.94 15.44
N TRP A 42 3.71 13.04 14.14
CA TRP A 42 2.64 13.87 13.60
C TRP A 42 1.24 13.49 14.12
N ILE A 43 0.88 12.21 14.20
CA ILE A 43 -0.42 11.78 14.79
C ILE A 43 -0.52 12.16 16.27
N PHE A 44 0.50 11.89 17.07
CA PHE A 44 0.45 12.22 18.49
C PHE A 44 0.45 13.74 18.75
N ASP A 45 1.19 14.50 17.95
CA ASP A 45 1.18 15.96 18.02
C ASP A 45 -0.18 16.52 17.61
N LEU A 46 -0.85 15.90 16.62
CA LEU A 46 -2.21 16.23 16.21
C LEU A 46 -3.22 15.98 17.34
N ILE A 47 -3.12 14.83 18.01
CA ILE A 47 -4.00 14.45 19.13
C ILE A 47 -3.80 15.38 20.33
N LEU A 48 -2.56 15.69 20.69
CA LEU A 48 -2.25 16.55 21.85
C LEU A 48 -2.47 18.03 21.57
N ASN A 49 -2.41 18.46 20.31
CA ASN A 49 -2.63 19.86 19.92
C ASN A 49 -3.56 19.97 18.69
N PRO A 50 -4.87 19.64 18.82
CA PRO A 50 -5.82 19.64 17.71
C PRO A 50 -5.87 20.97 16.96
N GLU A 51 -5.84 22.11 17.68
CA GLU A 51 -5.88 23.44 17.05
C GLU A 51 -4.66 23.72 16.17
N LYS A 52 -3.46 23.35 16.65
CA LYS A 52 -2.22 23.51 15.89
C LYS A 52 -2.20 22.55 14.71
N GLY A 53 -2.63 21.31 14.92
CA GLY A 53 -2.73 20.29 13.89
C GLY A 53 -3.69 20.68 12.76
N GLY A 54 -4.85 21.25 13.09
CA GLY A 54 -5.85 21.70 12.12
C GLY A 54 -5.37 22.82 11.19
N LYS A 55 -4.37 23.60 11.62
CA LYS A 55 -3.72 24.66 10.81
C LYS A 55 -2.59 24.13 9.91
N LYS A 56 -2.11 22.90 10.10
CA LYS A 56 -1.03 22.34 9.26
C LYS A 56 -1.56 22.00 7.87
N LYS A 57 -0.81 22.40 6.83
CA LYS A 57 -1.17 22.15 5.43
C LYS A 57 -0.86 20.72 4.99
N VAL A 58 -1.71 19.77 5.40
CA VAL A 58 -1.52 18.34 5.16
C VAL A 58 -2.45 17.76 4.11
N PHE A 59 -3.49 18.46 3.67
CA PHE A 59 -4.44 17.98 2.66
C PHE A 59 -3.96 18.29 1.24
N ASN A 60 -3.81 17.26 0.42
CA ASN A 60 -3.35 17.35 -0.95
C ASN A 60 -4.52 17.43 -1.96
N ILE A 61 -4.81 18.61 -2.52
CA ILE A 61 -5.88 18.78 -3.51
C ILE A 61 -5.25 18.97 -4.90
N ARG A 62 -5.39 17.97 -5.78
CA ARG A 62 -4.68 17.90 -7.07
C ARG A 62 -5.50 18.44 -8.25
N ASN A 63 -6.77 18.77 -8.04
CA ASN A 63 -7.70 19.24 -9.06
C ASN A 63 -8.16 20.66 -8.69
N PRO A 64 -7.94 21.66 -9.57
CA PRO A 64 -8.34 23.04 -9.33
C PRO A 64 -9.87 23.23 -9.21
N GLU A 65 -10.67 22.35 -9.81
CA GLU A 65 -12.13 22.39 -9.65
C GLU A 65 -12.55 22.05 -8.22
N VAL A 66 -11.82 21.14 -7.55
CA VAL A 66 -12.07 20.81 -6.13
C VAL A 66 -11.74 22.00 -5.25
N THR A 67 -10.63 22.69 -5.48
CA THR A 67 -10.31 23.91 -4.71
C THR A 67 -11.33 25.01 -4.96
N ALA A 68 -11.77 25.20 -6.21
CA ALA A 68 -12.80 26.18 -6.53
C ALA A 68 -14.14 25.88 -5.86
N SER A 69 -14.57 24.61 -5.87
CA SER A 69 -15.81 24.17 -5.19
C SER A 69 -15.76 24.39 -3.67
N LEU A 70 -14.59 24.18 -3.07
CA LEU A 70 -14.34 24.41 -1.64
C LEU A 70 -14.03 25.88 -1.31
N ARG A 71 -14.09 26.80 -2.27
CA ARG A 71 -13.73 28.24 -2.12
C ARG A 71 -12.30 28.47 -1.63
N LEU A 72 -11.37 27.61 -2.04
CA LEU A 72 -9.95 27.70 -1.73
C LEU A 72 -9.18 28.28 -2.93
N GLU A 73 -8.16 29.09 -2.64
CA GLU A 73 -7.25 29.60 -3.66
C GLU A 73 -6.35 28.48 -4.20
N TRP A 74 -6.23 28.37 -5.53
CA TRP A 74 -5.33 27.39 -6.13
C TRP A 74 -3.86 27.78 -5.91
N THR A 75 -3.14 26.98 -5.12
CA THR A 75 -1.72 27.19 -4.82
C THR A 75 -0.81 26.25 -5.60
N ASN A 76 0.44 26.65 -5.85
CA ASN A 76 1.45 25.81 -6.51
C ASN A 76 1.86 24.58 -5.67
N GLU A 77 1.69 24.64 -4.34
CA GLU A 77 2.01 23.53 -3.46
C GLU A 77 0.89 22.48 -3.39
N HIS A 78 -0.33 22.87 -3.79
CA HIS A 78 -1.53 22.03 -3.72
C HIS A 78 -1.85 21.51 -2.31
N LYS A 79 -1.35 22.19 -1.26
CA LYS A 79 -1.51 21.81 0.15
C LYS A 79 -2.39 22.79 0.90
N TYR A 80 -3.35 22.24 1.64
CA TYR A 80 -4.34 22.98 2.42
C TYR A 80 -4.44 22.41 3.83
N SER A 81 -4.88 23.24 4.76
CA SER A 81 -5.12 22.85 6.15
C SER A 81 -6.50 22.24 6.34
N PHE A 82 -6.67 21.44 7.40
CA PHE A 82 -7.98 20.89 7.73
C PHE A 82 -9.01 22.00 7.96
N ASN A 83 -8.61 23.08 8.64
CA ASN A 83 -9.49 24.21 8.95
C ASN A 83 -10.02 24.90 7.69
N GLU A 84 -9.19 25.03 6.65
CA GLU A 84 -9.60 25.56 5.35
C GLU A 84 -10.57 24.59 4.64
N VAL A 85 -10.20 23.30 4.59
CA VAL A 85 -10.95 22.27 3.85
C VAL A 85 -12.33 22.00 4.46
N ILE A 86 -12.43 21.90 5.79
CA ILE A 86 -13.68 21.54 6.45
C ILE A 86 -14.76 22.62 6.32
N LEU A 87 -14.36 23.89 6.24
CA LEU A 87 -15.28 25.00 6.00
C LEU A 87 -15.94 24.89 4.63
N GLY A 88 -15.14 24.67 3.58
CA GLY A 88 -15.65 24.46 2.23
C GLY A 88 -16.53 23.20 2.12
N LEU A 89 -16.14 22.10 2.77
CA LEU A 89 -16.91 20.85 2.73
C LEU A 89 -18.28 20.97 3.40
N LYS A 90 -18.37 21.72 4.51
CA LYS A 90 -19.64 21.94 5.22
C LYS A 90 -20.69 22.65 4.36
N GLU A 91 -20.26 23.56 3.49
CA GLU A 91 -21.15 24.27 2.55
C GLU A 91 -21.59 23.40 1.36
N GLN A 92 -20.91 22.27 1.12
CA GLN A 92 -21.07 21.43 -0.07
C GLN A 92 -21.55 20.00 0.25
N LEU A 93 -22.23 19.80 1.38
CA LEU A 93 -22.71 18.46 1.80
C LEU A 93 -23.70 17.83 0.80
N GLU A 94 -24.48 18.64 0.08
CA GLU A 94 -25.38 18.15 -0.98
C GLU A 94 -24.61 17.47 -2.11
N LEU A 95 -23.49 18.07 -2.54
CA LEU A 95 -22.60 17.49 -3.55
C LEU A 95 -21.98 16.17 -3.07
N VAL A 96 -21.61 16.07 -1.79
CA VAL A 96 -21.11 14.82 -1.22
C VAL A 96 -22.15 13.71 -1.39
N SER A 97 -23.41 13.97 -1.05
CA SER A 97 -24.49 12.99 -1.19
C SER A 97 -24.72 12.60 -2.65
N GLU A 98 -24.75 13.60 -3.55
CA GLU A 98 -24.92 13.37 -4.99
C GLU A 98 -23.81 12.48 -5.54
N PHE A 99 -22.54 12.82 -5.27
CA PHE A 99 -21.40 12.08 -5.81
C PHE A 99 -21.28 10.69 -5.19
N TYR A 100 -21.60 10.56 -3.89
CA TYR A 100 -21.57 9.27 -3.20
C TYR A 100 -22.58 8.28 -3.79
N ASN A 101 -23.77 8.76 -4.17
CA ASN A 101 -24.82 7.93 -4.77
C ASN A 101 -24.52 7.53 -6.22
N LYS A 102 -23.60 8.22 -6.91
CA LYS A 102 -23.13 7.80 -8.24
C LYS A 102 -22.26 6.55 -8.13
N PRO A 103 -22.42 5.56 -9.04
CA PRO A 103 -21.47 4.45 -9.17
C PRO A 103 -20.05 4.99 -9.37
N ASP A 104 -19.05 4.38 -8.71
CA ASP A 104 -17.68 4.93 -8.69
C ASP A 104 -17.08 5.12 -10.10
N GLU A 105 -17.44 4.29 -11.07
CA GLU A 105 -16.98 4.39 -12.47
C GLU A 105 -17.54 5.60 -13.21
N SER A 106 -18.76 6.01 -12.88
CA SER A 106 -19.42 7.16 -13.52
C SER A 106 -18.92 8.50 -12.97
N ARG A 107 -18.17 8.45 -11.86
CA ARG A 107 -17.62 9.64 -11.22
C ARG A 107 -16.46 10.20 -12.04
N THR A 108 -16.57 11.47 -12.38
CA THR A 108 -15.50 12.29 -12.94
C THR A 108 -14.30 12.36 -11.99
N ILE A 109 -13.14 12.77 -12.53
CA ILE A 109 -11.91 12.95 -11.72
C ILE A 109 -12.13 13.97 -10.60
N PHE A 110 -12.93 15.01 -10.86
CA PHE A 110 -13.37 15.98 -9.86
C PHE A 110 -14.17 15.31 -8.74
N GLU A 111 -15.24 14.58 -9.06
CA GLU A 111 -16.10 13.93 -8.06
C GLU A 111 -15.35 12.91 -7.21
N LYS A 112 -14.46 12.11 -7.83
CA LYS A 112 -13.61 11.15 -7.10
C LYS A 112 -12.71 11.85 -6.09
N GLN A 113 -12.02 12.91 -6.52
CA GLN A 113 -11.14 13.63 -5.60
C GLN A 113 -11.92 14.43 -4.55
N PHE A 114 -13.09 14.98 -4.89
CA PHE A 114 -13.93 15.66 -3.93
C PHE A 114 -14.35 14.73 -2.78
N LEU A 115 -14.82 13.52 -3.12
CA LEU A 115 -15.14 12.48 -2.13
C LEU A 115 -13.90 12.01 -1.35
N GLU A 116 -12.76 11.82 -2.02
CA GLU A 116 -11.48 11.50 -1.37
C GLU A 116 -11.15 12.53 -0.28
N ILE A 117 -11.24 13.82 -0.59
CA ILE A 117 -10.98 14.91 0.36
C ILE A 117 -12.01 14.91 1.51
N TYR A 118 -13.28 14.67 1.22
CA TYR A 118 -14.33 14.56 2.23
C TYR A 118 -14.04 13.41 3.23
N PHE A 119 -13.80 12.19 2.74
CA PHE A 119 -13.51 11.04 3.60
C PHE A 119 -12.19 11.21 4.35
N ASN A 120 -11.19 11.84 3.72
CA ASN A 120 -9.95 12.19 4.39
C ASN A 120 -10.17 13.20 5.51
N ALA A 121 -11.07 14.18 5.34
CA ALA A 121 -11.41 15.15 6.38
C ALA A 121 -12.13 14.49 7.56
N LEU A 122 -13.07 13.57 7.30
CA LEU A 122 -13.72 12.78 8.34
C LEU A 122 -12.70 11.95 9.12
N ARG A 123 -11.83 11.22 8.41
CA ARG A 123 -10.81 10.37 9.03
C ARG A 123 -9.79 11.20 9.83
N PHE A 124 -9.39 12.36 9.32
CA PHE A 124 -8.53 13.29 10.05
C PHE A 124 -9.18 13.71 11.37
N LYS A 125 -10.48 14.04 11.36
CA LYS A 125 -11.24 14.39 12.56
C LYS A 125 -11.29 13.21 13.55
N GLU A 126 -11.64 12.01 13.07
CA GLU A 126 -11.66 10.81 13.91
C GLU A 126 -10.29 10.51 14.54
N ILE A 127 -9.19 10.58 13.79
CA ILE A 127 -7.83 10.37 14.33
C ILE A 127 -7.49 11.43 15.39
N THR A 128 -7.83 12.70 15.14
CA THR A 128 -7.53 13.82 16.03
C THR A 128 -8.12 13.60 17.43
N TYR A 129 -9.36 13.13 17.49
CA TYR A 129 -10.09 12.95 18.76
C TYR A 129 -10.09 11.51 19.28
N SER A 130 -9.45 10.57 18.57
CA SER A 130 -9.48 9.14 18.94
C SER A 130 -8.94 8.81 20.33
N LEU A 131 -8.00 9.63 20.83
CA LEU A 131 -7.44 9.48 22.17
C LEU A 131 -7.75 10.68 23.07
N SER A 132 -8.71 11.55 22.71
CA SER A 132 -9.02 12.74 23.52
C SER A 132 -9.50 12.36 24.93
N CYS A 133 -10.15 11.20 25.10
CA CYS A 133 -10.51 10.68 26.41
C CYS A 133 -9.31 10.33 27.32
N LEU A 134 -8.13 10.09 26.74
CA LEU A 134 -6.90 9.73 27.45
C LEU A 134 -5.91 10.91 27.55
N ALA A 135 -6.15 12.00 26.83
CA ALA A 135 -5.27 13.15 26.82
C ALA A 135 -5.49 14.01 28.08
N PRO A 136 -4.41 14.55 28.68
CA PRO A 136 -4.49 15.32 29.93
C PRO A 136 -4.89 16.78 29.65
N PHE A 137 -6.17 17.03 29.36
CA PHE A 137 -6.67 18.37 29.02
C PHE A 137 -7.38 19.09 30.18
N ILE A 138 -7.64 18.40 31.29
CA ILE A 138 -8.48 18.94 32.38
C ILE A 138 -7.58 19.26 33.57
N GLU A 139 -7.34 20.54 33.84
CA GLU A 139 -6.58 20.98 35.02
C GLU A 139 -7.48 21.05 36.26
N VAL A 140 -7.02 20.48 37.37
CA VAL A 140 -7.68 20.60 38.68
C VAL A 140 -6.78 21.45 39.58
N ASN A 141 -7.19 22.68 39.85
CA ASN A 141 -6.43 23.69 40.57
C ASN A 141 -6.81 23.74 42.06
N ASP A 142 -8.09 23.58 42.40
CA ASP A 142 -8.52 23.58 43.80
C ASP A 142 -8.01 22.34 44.56
N SER A 143 -7.45 22.58 45.74
CA SER A 143 -6.83 21.52 46.56
C SER A 143 -7.83 20.50 47.09
N LEU A 144 -9.05 20.93 47.42
CA LEU A 144 -10.08 20.06 47.98
C LEU A 144 -10.72 19.21 46.88
N LEU A 145 -10.91 19.77 45.69
CA LEU A 145 -11.28 19.00 44.49
C LEU A 145 -10.19 18.00 44.11
N ALA A 146 -8.93 18.43 44.10
CA ALA A 146 -7.81 17.57 43.72
C ALA A 146 -7.70 16.34 44.63
N GLU A 147 -7.82 16.51 45.94
CA GLU A 147 -7.81 15.41 46.91
C GLU A 147 -8.97 14.42 46.66
N LYS A 148 -10.20 14.93 46.51
CA LYS A 148 -11.39 14.09 46.24
C LYS A 148 -11.31 13.34 44.91
N LEU A 149 -10.66 13.92 43.91
CA LEU A 149 -10.50 13.34 42.57
C LEU A 149 -9.20 12.52 42.42
N ASN A 150 -8.50 12.22 43.52
CA ASN A 150 -7.25 11.46 43.52
C ASN A 150 -6.19 12.06 42.57
N THR A 151 -6.06 13.38 42.57
CA THR A 151 -5.05 14.12 41.80
C THR A 151 -4.34 15.17 42.67
N SER A 152 -3.46 15.97 42.08
CA SER A 152 -2.72 17.04 42.75
C SER A 152 -3.11 18.40 42.16
N PRO A 153 -3.10 19.48 42.97
CA PRO A 153 -3.39 20.82 42.48
C PRO A 153 -2.50 21.22 41.30
N GLY A 154 -3.08 21.81 40.25
CA GLY A 154 -2.40 22.23 39.03
C GLY A 154 -2.00 21.09 38.09
N LYS A 155 -2.38 19.84 38.40
CA LYS A 155 -2.08 18.69 37.54
C LYS A 155 -3.19 18.48 36.53
N ALA A 156 -2.83 18.46 35.24
CA ALA A 156 -3.75 18.08 34.17
C ALA A 156 -4.04 16.56 34.22
N VAL A 157 -5.32 16.20 34.16
CA VAL A 157 -5.84 14.84 34.15
C VAL A 157 -6.68 14.58 32.90
N SER A 158 -6.90 13.31 32.58
CA SER A 158 -7.69 12.89 31.43
C SER A 158 -9.19 12.74 31.79
N TYR A 159 -10.03 12.71 30.77
CA TYR A 159 -11.43 12.31 30.92
C TYR A 159 -11.54 10.89 31.53
N ALA A 160 -10.70 9.95 31.09
CA ALA A 160 -10.67 8.58 31.59
C ALA A 160 -10.28 8.48 33.08
N HIS A 161 -9.44 9.39 33.57
CA HIS A 161 -9.15 9.52 35.01
C HIS A 161 -10.42 9.90 35.76
N LEU A 162 -11.08 10.98 35.33
CA LEU A 162 -12.26 11.53 35.99
C LEU A 162 -13.48 10.61 35.95
N VAL A 163 -13.69 9.87 34.86
CA VAL A 163 -14.77 8.87 34.77
C VAL A 163 -14.57 7.72 35.77
N LYS A 164 -13.34 7.40 36.18
CA LYS A 164 -13.13 6.43 37.28
C LYS A 164 -13.67 6.95 38.61
N GLN A 165 -13.78 8.27 38.79
CA GLN A 165 -14.39 8.92 39.95
C GLN A 165 -15.82 9.44 39.67
N PHE A 166 -16.52 8.89 38.68
CA PHE A 166 -17.84 9.38 38.25
C PHE A 166 -18.87 9.45 39.38
N HIS A 167 -18.86 8.48 40.31
CA HIS A 167 -19.75 8.48 41.46
C HIS A 167 -19.51 9.71 42.36
N THR A 168 -18.24 9.96 42.71
CA THR A 168 -17.82 11.12 43.51
C THR A 168 -18.16 12.44 42.83
N LEU A 169 -17.92 12.54 41.51
CA LEU A 169 -18.28 13.72 40.72
C LEU A 169 -19.79 13.99 40.75
N THR A 170 -20.61 12.94 40.64
CA THR A 170 -22.07 13.04 40.63
C THR A 170 -22.61 13.49 41.99
N GLU A 171 -22.09 12.93 43.09
CA GLU A 171 -22.45 13.36 44.45
C GLU A 171 -22.10 14.83 44.72
N MET A 172 -20.91 15.25 44.29
CA MET A 172 -20.46 16.64 44.42
C MET A 172 -21.34 17.57 43.58
N PHE A 173 -21.68 17.18 42.35
CA PHE A 173 -22.55 17.97 41.48
C PHE A 173 -23.96 18.14 42.04
N HIS A 174 -24.57 17.07 42.57
CA HIS A 174 -25.88 17.16 43.23
C HIS A 174 -25.85 18.12 44.43
N THR A 175 -24.73 18.14 45.17
CA THR A 175 -24.55 19.09 46.28
C THR A 175 -24.48 20.53 45.77
N VAL A 176 -23.79 20.77 44.65
CA VAL A 176 -23.66 22.10 44.04
C VAL A 176 -24.99 22.60 43.46
N MET A 177 -25.74 21.75 42.76
CA MET A 177 -27.02 22.11 42.14
C MET A 177 -28.10 22.52 43.14
N ASN A 178 -27.95 22.14 44.41
CA ASN A 178 -28.87 22.49 45.49
C ASN A 178 -28.49 23.80 46.21
N LYS A 179 -27.36 24.44 45.86
CA LYS A 179 -26.93 25.72 46.44
C LYS A 179 -27.45 26.89 45.60
N PRO A 180 -27.86 28.02 46.21
CA PRO A 180 -28.07 29.27 45.50
C PRO A 180 -26.79 29.74 44.79
N GLU A 181 -26.92 30.40 43.64
CA GLU A 181 -25.78 30.87 42.83
C GLU A 181 -24.83 31.82 43.61
N GLU A 182 -25.40 32.58 44.56
CA GLU A 182 -24.71 33.51 45.45
C GLU A 182 -23.82 32.80 46.50
N GLU A 183 -24.07 31.50 46.77
CA GLU A 183 -23.33 30.68 47.75
C GLU A 183 -22.28 29.76 47.10
N LEU A 184 -22.09 29.86 45.78
CA LEU A 184 -21.13 29.03 45.04
C LEU A 184 -19.69 29.45 45.35
N SER A 185 -18.94 28.52 45.96
CA SER A 185 -17.51 28.67 46.19
C SER A 185 -16.70 28.57 44.89
N GLN A 186 -15.41 28.93 44.95
CA GLN A 186 -14.48 28.78 43.83
C GLN A 186 -14.40 27.31 43.35
N SER A 187 -14.41 26.35 44.28
CA SER A 187 -14.39 24.92 43.97
C SER A 187 -15.71 24.45 43.35
N ASP A 188 -16.86 25.01 43.75
CA ASP A 188 -18.14 24.69 43.10
C ASP A 188 -18.14 25.14 41.63
N LYS A 189 -17.59 26.33 41.33
CA LYS A 189 -17.45 26.86 39.96
C LYS A 189 -16.48 26.03 39.12
N GLU A 190 -15.34 25.64 39.69
CA GLU A 190 -14.38 24.77 39.02
C GLU A 190 -14.97 23.39 38.70
N LEU A 191 -15.73 22.80 39.63
CA LEU A 191 -16.45 21.54 39.40
C LEU A 191 -17.43 21.66 38.23
N SER A 192 -18.22 22.75 38.15
CA SER A 192 -19.12 22.99 37.02
C SER A 192 -18.36 23.09 35.69
N MET A 193 -17.20 23.74 35.67
CA MET A 193 -16.35 23.83 34.47
C MET A 193 -15.76 22.46 34.08
N ILE A 194 -15.33 21.66 35.05
CA ILE A 194 -14.86 20.29 34.82
C ILE A 194 -15.99 19.45 34.19
N LEU A 195 -17.21 19.51 34.72
CA LEU A 195 -18.35 18.76 34.19
C LEU A 195 -18.74 19.20 32.77
N LEU A 196 -18.73 20.50 32.49
CA LEU A 196 -18.94 21.02 31.14
C LEU A 196 -17.86 20.51 30.18
N THR A 197 -16.60 20.49 30.64
CA THR A 197 -15.48 19.96 29.85
C THR A 197 -15.61 18.46 29.62
N LEU A 198 -16.07 17.68 30.61
CA LEU A 198 -16.37 16.27 30.46
C LEU A 198 -17.49 16.04 29.44
N GLN A 199 -18.57 16.82 29.51
CA GLN A 199 -19.66 16.74 28.54
C GLN A 199 -19.17 17.07 27.12
N HIS A 200 -18.41 18.15 26.95
CA HIS A 200 -17.81 18.49 25.66
C HIS A 200 -16.89 17.36 25.15
N THR A 201 -16.02 16.83 26.01
CA THR A 201 -15.10 15.75 25.64
C THR A 201 -15.85 14.48 25.28
N SER A 202 -16.93 14.13 25.97
CA SER A 202 -17.76 12.96 25.65
C SER A 202 -18.42 13.02 24.26
N SER A 203 -18.55 14.22 23.67
CA SER A 203 -19.04 14.37 22.30
C SER A 203 -18.06 13.87 21.24
N ASP A 204 -16.83 13.50 21.64
CA ASP A 204 -15.82 12.86 20.79
C ASP A 204 -15.97 11.32 20.73
N ASP A 205 -17.01 10.72 21.32
CA ASP A 205 -17.23 9.26 21.34
C ASP A 205 -17.33 8.60 19.95
N TYR A 206 -17.67 9.39 18.91
CA TYR A 206 -17.63 8.99 17.50
C TYR A 206 -16.20 8.70 16.99
N ALA A 207 -15.17 9.21 17.66
CA ALA A 207 -13.78 9.15 17.21
C ALA A 207 -13.16 7.76 17.51
N GLN A 208 -13.51 6.78 16.69
CA GLN A 208 -13.14 5.37 16.93
C GLN A 208 -12.05 4.85 15.99
N ALA A 209 -11.32 5.72 15.30
CA ALA A 209 -10.36 5.33 14.26
C ALA A 209 -9.16 4.53 14.80
N LEU A 210 -8.67 4.83 16.00
CA LEU A 210 -7.51 4.14 16.59
C LEU A 210 -7.93 2.92 17.42
N LYS A 211 -8.15 1.78 16.76
CA LYS A 211 -8.44 0.48 17.39
C LYS A 211 -7.18 -0.15 18.00
N LEU A 212 -6.75 0.36 19.16
CA LEU A 212 -5.49 0.02 19.85
C LEU A 212 -5.64 -0.99 20.99
N ILE A 213 -6.87 -1.35 21.35
CA ILE A 213 -7.16 -2.16 22.53
C ILE A 213 -7.74 -3.50 22.08
N PRO A 214 -7.09 -4.63 22.40
CA PRO A 214 -7.63 -5.93 22.04
C PRO A 214 -9.01 -6.18 22.66
N PRO A 215 -9.87 -6.96 21.97
CA PRO A 215 -11.15 -7.36 22.50
C PRO A 215 -11.01 -8.17 23.79
N SER A 216 -12.09 -8.28 24.57
CA SER A 216 -12.18 -9.15 25.75
C SER A 216 -12.09 -10.63 25.33
N PRO A 217 -11.66 -11.57 26.20
CA PRO A 217 -11.65 -13.00 25.84
C PRO A 217 -13.06 -13.56 25.58
N LEU A 218 -14.10 -12.83 26.02
CA LEU A 218 -15.51 -13.16 25.82
C LEU A 218 -16.06 -12.64 24.48
N ASP A 219 -15.30 -11.84 23.75
CA ASP A 219 -15.73 -11.27 22.48
C ASP A 219 -15.35 -12.19 21.32
N GLU A 220 -16.37 -12.68 20.63
CA GLU A 220 -16.25 -13.61 19.50
C GLU A 220 -15.88 -12.90 18.18
N THR A 221 -16.02 -11.57 18.11
CA THR A 221 -15.79 -10.82 16.86
C THR A 221 -14.31 -10.66 16.52
N GLY A 222 -13.43 -10.71 17.52
CA GLY A 222 -11.99 -10.45 17.35
C GLY A 222 -11.66 -9.01 16.96
N THR A 223 -12.62 -8.07 17.08
CA THR A 223 -12.45 -6.67 16.69
C THR A 223 -11.83 -5.88 17.82
N TRP A 224 -10.72 -5.20 17.54
CA TRP A 224 -10.08 -4.32 18.50
C TRP A 224 -10.91 -3.07 18.70
N LEU A 225 -10.83 -2.50 19.89
CA LEU A 225 -11.59 -1.37 20.36
C LEU A 225 -10.69 -0.13 20.41
N SER A 226 -11.30 1.03 20.18
CA SER A 226 -10.74 2.33 20.51
C SER A 226 -10.90 2.62 22.01
N PRO A 227 -10.13 3.57 22.57
CA PRO A 227 -10.33 4.00 23.95
C PRO A 227 -11.74 4.50 24.25
N TRP A 228 -12.37 5.23 23.31
CA TRP A 228 -13.73 5.75 23.47
C TRP A 228 -14.78 4.65 23.66
N GLU A 229 -14.67 3.53 22.95
CA GLU A 229 -15.58 2.38 23.08
C GLU A 229 -15.50 1.69 24.45
N LEU A 230 -14.49 2.00 25.27
CA LEU A 230 -14.33 1.48 26.63
C LEU A 230 -14.73 2.48 27.72
N MET A 231 -15.26 3.65 27.35
CA MET A 231 -15.71 4.68 28.28
C MET A 231 -17.21 4.59 28.60
N ASP A 232 -17.93 3.59 28.10
CA ASP A 232 -19.38 3.41 28.27
C ASP A 232 -19.78 2.73 29.59
N GLY A 233 -18.81 2.46 30.47
CA GLY A 233 -19.04 1.81 31.77
C GLY A 233 -19.11 0.28 31.72
N ARG A 234 -18.85 -0.35 30.57
CA ARG A 234 -18.80 -1.82 30.46
C ARG A 234 -17.68 -2.42 31.33
N PRO A 235 -17.82 -3.68 31.78
CA PRO A 235 -16.73 -4.38 32.45
C PRO A 235 -15.52 -4.55 31.52
N ARG A 236 -14.33 -4.25 32.04
CA ARG A 236 -13.07 -4.33 31.33
C ARG A 236 -12.22 -5.48 31.85
N SER A 237 -11.46 -6.11 30.96
CA SER A 237 -10.46 -7.10 31.37
C SER A 237 -9.23 -6.43 31.98
N PRO A 238 -8.51 -7.07 32.93
CA PRO A 238 -7.36 -6.47 33.60
C PRO A 238 -6.24 -5.98 32.65
N TYR A 239 -6.05 -6.66 31.51
CA TYR A 239 -5.07 -6.21 30.51
C TYR A 239 -5.55 -4.99 29.71
N GLN A 240 -6.86 -4.82 29.50
CA GLN A 240 -7.41 -3.64 28.82
C GLN A 240 -7.19 -2.39 29.70
N ASP A 241 -7.39 -2.51 31.01
CA ASP A 241 -7.09 -1.43 31.95
C ASP A 241 -5.60 -1.08 31.98
N LYS A 242 -4.71 -2.09 31.98
CA LYS A 242 -3.27 -1.85 31.87
C LYS A 242 -2.90 -1.11 30.59
N ILE A 243 -3.48 -1.49 29.46
CA ILE A 243 -3.24 -0.85 28.16
C ILE A 243 -3.77 0.60 28.17
N LEU A 244 -4.99 0.83 28.65
CA LEU A 244 -5.58 2.17 28.77
C LEU A 244 -4.73 3.09 29.65
N ASN A 245 -4.37 2.63 30.85
CA ASN A 245 -3.54 3.39 31.78
C ASN A 245 -2.15 3.68 31.20
N ALA A 246 -1.57 2.72 30.46
CA ALA A 246 -0.29 2.92 29.79
C ALA A 246 -0.38 3.95 28.64
N LEU A 247 -1.46 3.95 27.87
CA LEU A 247 -1.70 4.97 26.83
C LEU A 247 -1.91 6.36 27.43
N GLU A 248 -2.71 6.48 28.50
CA GLU A 248 -2.90 7.71 29.27
C GLU A 248 -1.57 8.25 29.84
N LYS A 249 -0.78 7.37 30.46
CA LYS A 249 0.54 7.70 30.98
C LYS A 249 1.52 8.12 29.88
N TYR A 250 1.44 7.50 28.71
CA TYR A 250 2.26 7.88 27.56
C TYR A 250 1.89 9.27 27.03
N LEU A 251 0.59 9.58 26.90
CA LEU A 251 0.11 10.89 26.44
C LEU A 251 0.46 12.01 27.43
N SER A 252 0.34 11.75 28.73
CA SER A 252 0.76 12.70 29.76
C SER A 252 2.27 12.95 29.77
N GLY A 253 3.10 11.90 29.69
CA GLY A 253 4.53 12.07 29.54
C GLY A 253 4.89 12.86 28.28
N ARG A 254 4.21 12.61 27.16
CA ARG A 254 4.44 13.34 25.90
C ARG A 254 3.99 14.80 25.96
N ALA A 255 2.87 15.10 26.62
CA ALA A 255 2.41 16.48 26.82
C ALA A 255 3.39 17.29 27.68
N LEU A 256 4.02 16.66 28.67
CA LEU A 256 5.02 17.27 29.55
C LEU A 256 6.44 17.28 28.96
N GLY A 257 6.70 16.52 27.89
CA GLY A 257 8.04 16.29 27.36
C GLY A 257 8.93 15.42 28.26
N ASP A 258 8.35 14.59 29.13
CA ASP A 258 9.06 13.72 30.07
C ASP A 258 9.31 12.33 29.47
N GLU A 259 10.56 12.08 29.07
CA GLU A 259 11.00 10.80 28.49
C GLU A 259 10.91 9.62 29.48
N ASN A 260 11.07 9.85 30.79
CA ASN A 260 11.02 8.78 31.79
C ASN A 260 9.60 8.26 31.96
N ILE A 261 8.62 9.17 32.03
CA ILE A 261 7.20 8.81 32.07
C ILE A 261 6.82 8.06 30.80
N MET A 262 7.24 8.57 29.64
CA MET A 262 7.00 7.92 28.35
C MET A 262 7.60 6.50 28.31
N MET A 263 8.86 6.32 28.69
CA MET A 263 9.53 5.01 28.67
C MET A 263 8.90 4.03 29.65
N SER A 264 8.54 4.49 30.85
CA SER A 264 7.81 3.67 31.82
C SER A 264 6.44 3.25 31.28
N ALA A 265 5.71 4.16 30.63
CA ALA A 265 4.44 3.85 29.98
C ALA A 265 4.57 2.81 28.86
N LEU A 266 5.67 2.83 28.09
CA LEU A 266 5.94 1.80 27.08
C LEU A 266 6.10 0.41 27.70
N THR A 267 6.82 0.31 28.81
CA THR A 267 6.98 -0.94 29.56
C THR A 267 5.64 -1.45 30.08
N ASP A 268 4.80 -0.56 30.63
CA ASP A 268 3.46 -0.89 31.11
C ASP A 268 2.55 -1.40 29.97
N TYR A 269 2.64 -0.76 28.80
CA TYR A 269 1.91 -1.17 27.60
C TYR A 269 2.35 -2.56 27.12
N GLU A 270 3.67 -2.82 27.06
CA GLU A 270 4.20 -4.14 26.68
C GLU A 270 3.79 -5.24 27.66
N ALA A 271 3.73 -4.93 28.96
CA ALA A 271 3.20 -5.83 29.97
C ALA A 271 1.70 -6.10 29.78
N GLY A 272 0.91 -5.08 29.42
CA GLY A 272 -0.51 -5.22 29.07
C GLY A 272 -0.73 -6.14 27.87
N ILE A 273 -0.01 -5.92 26.77
CA ILE A 273 -0.07 -6.77 25.57
C ILE A 273 0.42 -8.20 25.86
N SER A 274 1.43 -8.34 26.73
CA SER A 274 1.96 -9.66 27.08
C SER A 274 0.97 -10.52 27.87
N ALA A 275 0.05 -9.89 28.60
CA ALA A 275 -0.99 -10.53 29.40
C ALA A 275 -2.20 -11.04 28.58
N ILE A 276 -2.25 -10.74 27.27
CA ILE A 276 -3.29 -11.26 26.38
C ILE A 276 -3.14 -12.78 26.21
N THR A 277 -4.23 -13.51 26.39
CA THR A 277 -4.27 -14.98 26.28
C THR A 277 -4.73 -15.46 24.91
N ILE A 278 -5.77 -14.84 24.35
CA ILE A 278 -6.38 -15.20 23.06
C ILE A 278 -6.10 -14.09 22.04
N GLY A 279 -5.67 -14.46 20.83
CA GLY A 279 -5.43 -13.48 19.76
C GLY A 279 -4.24 -12.55 20.01
N LYS A 280 -3.28 -12.97 20.83
CA LYS A 280 -2.08 -12.18 21.16
C LYS A 280 -1.31 -11.81 19.88
N PRO A 281 -1.01 -10.51 19.66
CA PRO A 281 -0.27 -10.09 18.48
C PRO A 281 1.20 -10.50 18.57
N ASP A 282 1.77 -10.95 17.44
CA ASP A 282 3.19 -11.27 17.36
C ASP A 282 4.03 -9.98 17.20
N ILE A 283 4.60 -9.54 18.32
CA ILE A 283 5.47 -8.35 18.38
C ILE A 283 6.69 -8.45 17.47
N ASN A 284 7.21 -9.66 17.21
CA ASN A 284 8.37 -9.82 16.32
C ASN A 284 7.99 -9.54 14.87
N ILE A 285 6.79 -9.94 14.44
CA ILE A 285 6.25 -9.60 13.11
C ILE A 285 6.08 -8.08 13.00
N LEU A 286 5.52 -7.42 14.02
CA LEU A 286 5.32 -5.96 14.02
C LEU A 286 6.66 -5.19 13.94
N LYS A 287 7.67 -5.64 14.68
CA LYS A 287 9.04 -5.08 14.63
C LYS A 287 9.67 -5.25 13.25
N LYS A 288 9.48 -6.42 12.61
CA LYS A 288 9.98 -6.70 11.26
C LYS A 288 9.32 -5.81 10.21
N GLU A 289 7.99 -5.63 10.25
CA GLU A 289 7.28 -4.75 9.32
C GLU A 289 7.74 -3.29 9.46
N THR A 290 7.87 -2.81 10.70
CA THR A 290 8.40 -1.46 10.97
C THR A 290 9.82 -1.27 10.42
N TRP A 291 10.65 -2.31 10.47
CA TRP A 291 11.99 -2.29 9.90
C TRP A 291 11.96 -2.27 8.37
N VAL A 292 11.11 -3.10 7.73
CA VAL A 292 10.94 -3.14 6.27
C VAL A 292 10.53 -1.77 5.72
N ASN A 293 9.60 -1.09 6.39
CA ASN A 293 9.14 0.27 6.03
C ASN A 293 10.25 1.33 6.08
N LYS A 294 11.32 1.09 6.84
CA LYS A 294 12.49 1.99 6.92
C LYS A 294 13.59 1.58 5.96
N ALA A 295 13.83 0.28 5.80
CA ALA A 295 14.89 -0.26 4.97
C ALA A 295 14.69 0.02 3.47
N ASN A 296 13.45 0.22 3.02
CA ASN A 296 13.12 0.59 1.63
C ASN A 296 13.80 -0.32 0.59
N LEU A 297 13.79 -1.64 0.83
CA LEU A 297 14.57 -2.64 0.08
C LEU A 297 14.37 -2.58 -1.45
N PHE A 298 13.15 -2.29 -1.91
CA PHE A 298 12.86 -2.18 -3.33
C PHE A 298 13.47 -0.94 -3.99
N TYR A 299 13.57 0.20 -3.28
CA TYR A 299 14.30 1.38 -3.79
C TYR A 299 15.80 1.08 -3.92
N THR A 300 16.37 0.37 -2.94
CA THR A 300 17.76 -0.10 -3.00
C THR A 300 17.98 -1.07 -4.16
N SER A 301 17.04 -1.99 -4.40
CA SER A 301 17.05 -2.91 -5.55
C SER A 301 17.07 -2.15 -6.88
N VAL A 302 16.24 -1.10 -7.03
CA VAL A 302 16.24 -0.23 -8.23
C VAL A 302 17.58 0.47 -8.41
N ALA A 303 18.16 1.04 -7.37
CA ALA A 303 19.46 1.72 -7.45
C ALA A 303 20.54 0.77 -8.01
N PHE A 304 20.52 -0.50 -7.59
CA PHE A 304 21.43 -1.51 -8.11
C PHE A 304 21.12 -1.94 -9.55
N TYR A 305 19.84 -2.07 -9.93
CA TYR A 305 19.48 -2.33 -11.33
C TYR A 305 19.88 -1.19 -12.27
N LEU A 306 19.68 0.07 -11.87
CA LEU A 306 20.14 1.23 -12.62
C LEU A 306 21.67 1.27 -12.73
N SER A 307 22.37 0.94 -11.64
CA SER A 307 23.83 0.82 -11.64
C SER A 307 24.29 -0.28 -12.61
N ALA A 308 23.65 -1.44 -12.60
CA ALA A 308 23.94 -2.53 -13.53
C ALA A 308 23.77 -2.09 -14.99
N PHE A 309 22.72 -1.34 -15.29
CA PHE A 309 22.47 -0.76 -16.62
C PHE A 309 23.58 0.21 -17.04
N ILE A 310 23.96 1.14 -16.15
CA ILE A 310 25.02 2.13 -16.41
C ILE A 310 26.37 1.43 -16.69
N PHE A 311 26.78 0.48 -15.83
CA PHE A 311 28.04 -0.24 -16.03
C PHE A 311 28.04 -1.11 -17.29
N LEU A 312 26.89 -1.66 -17.68
CA LEU A 312 26.75 -2.36 -18.95
C LEU A 312 26.92 -1.42 -20.14
N GLY A 313 26.29 -0.25 -20.10
CA GLY A 313 26.45 0.80 -21.12
C GLY A 313 27.91 1.25 -21.26
N LEU A 314 28.59 1.49 -20.13
CA LEU A 314 30.02 1.82 -20.10
C LEU A 314 30.88 0.69 -20.67
N SER A 315 30.55 -0.58 -20.38
CA SER A 315 31.24 -1.72 -20.98
C SER A 315 31.19 -1.67 -22.50
N TRP A 316 30.01 -1.39 -23.07
CA TRP A 316 29.85 -1.30 -24.53
C TRP A 316 30.56 -0.10 -25.15
N MET A 317 30.66 1.02 -24.44
CA MET A 317 31.43 2.19 -24.89
C MET A 317 32.95 1.94 -24.88
N PHE A 318 33.46 1.26 -23.85
CA PHE A 318 34.88 0.93 -23.71
C PHE A 318 35.21 -0.47 -24.27
N HIS A 319 34.91 -0.68 -25.56
CA HIS A 319 35.32 -1.88 -26.32
C HIS A 319 34.86 -3.22 -25.69
N GLN A 320 33.65 -3.27 -25.14
CA GLN A 320 33.09 -4.47 -24.49
C GLN A 320 33.97 -5.02 -23.36
N SER A 321 34.45 -4.13 -22.48
CA SER A 321 35.28 -4.53 -21.34
C SER A 321 34.58 -5.57 -20.47
N LYS A 322 35.19 -6.77 -20.39
CA LYS A 322 34.70 -7.90 -19.56
C LYS A 322 34.71 -7.57 -18.07
N TYR A 323 35.56 -6.65 -17.63
CA TYR A 323 35.61 -6.21 -16.24
C TYR A 323 34.35 -5.42 -15.86
N LEU A 324 33.95 -4.45 -16.70
CA LEU A 324 32.72 -3.67 -16.50
C LEU A 324 31.46 -4.54 -16.60
N GLN A 325 31.44 -5.55 -17.47
CA GLN A 325 30.36 -6.54 -17.51
C GLN A 325 30.24 -7.36 -16.22
N ARG A 326 31.36 -7.76 -15.61
CA ARG A 326 31.35 -8.45 -14.30
C ARG A 326 30.85 -7.55 -13.18
N ILE A 327 31.22 -6.28 -13.20
CA ILE A 327 30.68 -5.28 -12.26
C ILE A 327 29.17 -5.13 -12.45
N SER A 328 28.70 -4.98 -13.69
CA SER A 328 27.27 -4.94 -14.03
C SER A 328 26.54 -6.19 -13.52
N ALA A 329 27.10 -7.38 -13.74
CA ALA A 329 26.56 -8.63 -13.22
C ALA A 329 26.50 -8.67 -11.69
N GLY A 330 27.54 -8.16 -11.01
CA GLY A 330 27.56 -8.02 -9.56
C GLY A 330 26.44 -7.11 -9.05
N PHE A 331 26.24 -5.95 -9.69
CA PHE A 331 25.14 -5.05 -9.36
C PHE A 331 23.77 -5.66 -9.64
N LEU A 332 23.59 -6.37 -10.76
CA LEU A 332 22.35 -7.08 -11.04
C LEU A 332 22.05 -8.14 -9.97
N GLY A 333 23.07 -8.89 -9.56
CA GLY A 333 22.99 -9.89 -8.49
C GLY A 333 22.63 -9.27 -7.14
N LEU A 334 23.25 -8.16 -6.76
CA LEU A 334 22.89 -7.41 -5.55
C LEU A 334 21.45 -6.89 -5.62
N GLY A 335 21.05 -6.30 -6.75
CA GLY A 335 19.67 -5.86 -6.96
C GLY A 335 18.67 -7.01 -6.80
N LEU A 336 18.97 -8.19 -7.35
CA LEU A 336 18.17 -9.41 -7.20
C LEU A 336 18.15 -9.92 -5.75
N LEU A 337 19.26 -9.82 -5.01
CA LEU A 337 19.31 -10.21 -3.59
C LEU A 337 18.37 -9.35 -2.75
N TYR A 338 18.43 -8.03 -2.89
CA TYR A 338 17.52 -7.12 -2.20
C TYR A 338 16.05 -7.33 -2.62
N HIS A 339 15.81 -7.61 -3.90
CA HIS A 339 14.49 -7.95 -4.41
C HIS A 339 13.95 -9.23 -3.75
N THR A 340 14.74 -10.29 -3.74
CA THR A 340 14.42 -11.59 -3.12
C THR A 340 14.13 -11.41 -1.63
N TYR A 341 15.00 -10.68 -0.93
CA TYR A 341 14.85 -10.47 0.51
C TYR A 341 13.60 -9.63 0.84
N GLY A 342 13.29 -8.62 0.04
CA GLY A 342 12.06 -7.83 0.17
C GLY A 342 10.80 -8.69 -0.02
N ILE A 343 10.78 -9.53 -1.05
CA ILE A 343 9.70 -10.50 -1.28
C ILE A 343 9.58 -11.49 -0.10
N TYR A 344 10.69 -12.08 0.34
CA TYR A 344 10.71 -13.03 1.44
C TYR A 344 10.15 -12.43 2.73
N LEU A 345 10.55 -11.21 3.09
CA LEU A 345 10.04 -10.56 4.30
C LEU A 345 8.55 -10.28 4.22
N ARG A 346 8.02 -9.94 3.04
CA ARG A 346 6.57 -9.80 2.85
C ARG A 346 5.84 -11.13 3.05
N MET A 347 6.37 -12.21 2.48
CA MET A 347 5.80 -13.54 2.68
C MET A 347 5.80 -13.94 4.14
N PHE A 348 6.89 -13.62 4.85
CA PHE A 348 7.01 -13.88 6.28
C PHE A 348 6.01 -13.07 7.10
N ILE A 349 5.82 -11.78 6.81
CA ILE A 349 4.90 -10.89 7.54
C ILE A 349 3.44 -11.29 7.28
N MET A 350 3.07 -11.56 6.03
CA MET A 350 1.69 -11.83 5.64
C MET A 350 1.30 -13.31 5.72
N GLY A 351 2.26 -14.22 5.92
CA GLY A 351 2.03 -15.66 5.94
C GLY A 351 1.55 -16.25 4.61
N ARG A 352 1.78 -15.55 3.49
CA ARG A 352 1.27 -15.93 2.16
C ARG A 352 2.17 -15.42 1.02
N PRO A 353 2.07 -15.99 -0.20
CA PRO A 353 2.79 -15.50 -1.38
C PRO A 353 2.44 -14.05 -1.76
N PRO A 354 3.39 -13.26 -2.32
CA PRO A 354 3.22 -11.84 -2.59
C PRO A 354 2.60 -11.63 -3.98
N VAL A 355 1.36 -12.09 -4.17
CA VAL A 355 0.63 -11.97 -5.43
C VAL A 355 -0.82 -11.56 -5.21
N SER A 356 -1.12 -11.01 -4.03
CA SER A 356 -2.50 -10.71 -3.63
C SER A 356 -3.00 -9.35 -4.13
N THR A 357 -2.09 -8.41 -4.40
CA THR A 357 -2.42 -7.07 -4.92
C THR A 357 -1.73 -6.81 -6.27
N LEU A 358 -2.19 -5.81 -7.02
CA LEU A 358 -1.52 -5.36 -8.24
C LEU A 358 -0.07 -4.95 -7.96
N TYR A 359 0.16 -4.26 -6.84
CA TYR A 359 1.50 -3.91 -6.43
C TYR A 359 2.39 -5.13 -6.18
N GLU A 360 1.93 -6.11 -5.40
CA GLU A 360 2.71 -7.31 -5.11
C GLU A 360 2.98 -8.14 -6.37
N SER A 361 1.96 -8.36 -7.20
CA SER A 361 2.09 -9.11 -8.46
C SER A 361 3.07 -8.43 -9.44
N VAL A 362 3.07 -7.09 -9.54
CA VAL A 362 4.01 -6.34 -10.38
C VAL A 362 5.46 -6.54 -9.94
N ILE A 363 5.70 -6.46 -8.63
CA ILE A 363 7.01 -6.71 -8.03
C ILE A 363 7.43 -8.16 -8.28
N PHE A 364 6.51 -9.12 -8.11
CA PHE A 364 6.79 -10.53 -8.36
C PHE A 364 7.09 -10.84 -9.84
N VAL A 365 6.36 -10.28 -10.80
CA VAL A 365 6.68 -10.39 -12.23
C VAL A 365 8.05 -9.78 -12.53
N GLY A 366 8.35 -8.62 -11.95
CA GLY A 366 9.68 -8.01 -12.02
C GLY A 366 10.77 -8.98 -11.55
N PHE A 367 10.57 -9.60 -10.38
CA PHE A 367 11.49 -10.62 -9.86
C PHE A 367 11.69 -11.79 -10.83
N VAL A 368 10.61 -12.37 -11.34
CA VAL A 368 10.66 -13.49 -12.30
C VAL A 368 11.43 -13.09 -13.56
N THR A 369 11.19 -11.90 -14.10
CA THR A 369 11.88 -11.44 -15.31
C THR A 369 13.39 -11.29 -15.08
N VAL A 370 13.81 -10.78 -13.91
CA VAL A 370 15.23 -10.65 -13.55
C VAL A 370 15.87 -12.01 -13.35
N VAL A 371 15.19 -12.96 -12.69
CA VAL A 371 15.68 -14.34 -12.52
C VAL A 371 15.89 -15.00 -13.88
N CYS A 372 14.90 -14.93 -14.77
CA CYS A 372 15.04 -15.44 -16.14
C CYS A 372 16.18 -14.77 -16.89
N ALA A 373 16.36 -13.46 -16.73
CA ALA A 373 17.44 -12.72 -17.37
C ALA A 373 18.84 -13.14 -16.85
N VAL A 374 18.98 -13.41 -15.56
CA VAL A 374 20.20 -13.97 -14.96
C VAL A 374 20.49 -15.37 -15.51
N ILE A 375 19.46 -16.23 -15.64
CA ILE A 375 19.61 -17.57 -16.24
C ILE A 375 20.07 -17.45 -17.71
N ILE A 376 19.47 -16.54 -18.47
CA ILE A 376 19.87 -16.28 -19.86
C ILE A 376 21.33 -15.80 -19.92
N GLU A 377 21.74 -14.89 -19.03
CA GLU A 377 23.12 -14.41 -18.96
C GLU A 377 24.09 -15.54 -18.61
N TYR A 378 23.73 -16.42 -17.67
CA TYR A 378 24.56 -17.55 -17.27
C TYR A 378 24.92 -18.45 -18.45
N PHE A 379 23.95 -18.72 -19.34
CA PHE A 379 24.16 -19.54 -20.53
C PHE A 379 24.81 -18.80 -21.70
N ARG A 380 24.52 -17.51 -21.91
CA ARG A 380 25.00 -16.75 -23.08
C ARG A 380 26.32 -16.02 -22.85
N ARG A 381 26.49 -15.42 -21.67
CA ARG A 381 27.63 -14.58 -21.27
C ARG A 381 27.96 -13.47 -22.27
N ASP A 382 26.94 -12.90 -22.90
CA ASP A 382 27.05 -11.85 -23.92
C ASP A 382 26.50 -10.49 -23.46
N GLY A 383 26.08 -10.38 -22.19
CA GLY A 383 25.51 -9.17 -21.61
C GLY A 383 24.04 -8.92 -21.97
N LEU A 384 23.41 -9.78 -22.77
CA LEU A 384 22.01 -9.64 -23.13
C LEU A 384 21.09 -9.83 -21.92
N GLY A 385 21.39 -10.84 -21.09
CA GLY A 385 20.63 -11.08 -19.88
C GLY A 385 20.84 -9.96 -18.86
N LEU A 386 22.05 -9.38 -18.80
CA LEU A 386 22.30 -8.18 -17.99
C LEU A 386 21.43 -7.00 -18.40
N PHE A 387 21.33 -6.74 -19.71
CA PHE A 387 20.49 -5.66 -20.24
C PHE A 387 19.02 -5.87 -19.91
N VAL A 388 18.47 -7.05 -20.24
CA VAL A 388 17.07 -7.37 -20.00
C VAL A 388 16.74 -7.28 -18.52
N GLY A 389 17.56 -7.88 -17.65
CA GLY A 389 17.32 -7.89 -16.21
C GLY A 389 17.41 -6.50 -15.58
N ALA A 390 18.39 -5.69 -15.96
CA ALA A 390 18.54 -4.34 -15.42
C ALA A 390 17.38 -3.42 -15.82
N VAL A 391 16.98 -3.45 -17.09
CA VAL A 391 15.88 -2.63 -17.61
C VAL A 391 14.53 -3.12 -17.06
N SER A 392 14.24 -4.42 -17.14
CA SER A 392 12.95 -4.96 -16.67
C SER A 392 12.80 -4.79 -15.16
N GLY A 393 13.85 -5.07 -14.39
CA GLY A 393 13.84 -4.89 -12.94
C GLY A 393 13.56 -3.44 -12.51
N ALA A 394 14.14 -2.46 -13.19
CA ALA A 394 13.88 -1.04 -12.93
C ALA A 394 12.45 -0.63 -13.34
N ILE A 395 11.98 -1.04 -14.52
CA ILE A 395 10.64 -0.70 -15.03
C ILE A 395 9.54 -1.27 -14.13
N PHE A 396 9.63 -2.55 -13.76
CA PHE A 396 8.60 -3.17 -12.92
C PHE A 396 8.55 -2.57 -11.52
N HIS A 397 9.69 -2.22 -10.92
CA HIS A 397 9.69 -1.47 -9.65
C HIS A 397 9.05 -0.10 -9.79
N TYR A 398 9.35 0.64 -10.87
CA TYR A 398 8.74 1.95 -11.12
C TYR A 398 7.21 1.85 -11.23
N ILE A 399 6.70 0.86 -11.99
CA ILE A 399 5.26 0.59 -12.08
C ILE A 399 4.70 0.22 -10.70
N GLY A 400 5.40 -0.61 -9.94
CA GLY A 400 5.01 -1.00 -8.59
C GLY A 400 4.91 0.21 -7.65
N PHE A 401 5.87 1.13 -7.68
CA PHE A 401 5.82 2.33 -6.85
C PHE A 401 4.62 3.23 -7.15
N GLY A 402 4.11 3.21 -8.39
CA GLY A 402 2.84 3.84 -8.75
C GLY A 402 1.69 3.31 -7.90
N TYR A 403 1.52 1.99 -7.81
CA TYR A 403 0.48 1.36 -7.00
C TYR A 403 0.73 1.46 -5.49
N ALA A 404 1.99 1.56 -5.06
CA ALA A 404 2.31 1.78 -3.66
C ALA A 404 1.88 3.18 -3.16
N ALA A 405 1.50 4.09 -4.06
CA ALA A 405 0.95 5.40 -3.71
C ALA A 405 -0.54 5.32 -3.32
N ASP A 406 -1.23 4.22 -3.65
CA ASP A 406 -2.68 4.07 -3.41
C ASP A 406 -3.02 3.69 -1.96
N GLY A 407 -2.04 3.30 -1.13
CA GLY A 407 -2.27 3.03 0.29
C GLY A 407 -1.36 1.96 0.90
N ASP A 408 -1.96 1.08 1.72
CA ASP A 408 -1.27 -0.02 2.38
C ASP A 408 -0.87 -1.09 1.35
N THR A 409 0.43 -1.36 1.29
CA THR A 409 0.96 -2.38 0.39
C THR A 409 0.87 -3.81 0.93
N LEU A 410 0.51 -3.96 2.21
CA LEU A 410 0.31 -5.22 2.92
C LEU A 410 -1.17 -5.37 3.31
N GLY A 411 -2.06 -5.15 2.34
CA GLY A 411 -3.52 -5.21 2.55
C GLY A 411 -4.04 -6.62 2.84
N MET A 412 -5.21 -6.72 3.46
CA MET A 412 -5.87 -8.01 3.68
C MET A 412 -6.38 -8.64 2.37
N LEU A 413 -6.58 -9.94 2.42
CA LEU A 413 -7.09 -10.73 1.31
C LEU A 413 -8.60 -10.47 1.19
N VAL A 414 -9.11 -10.27 -0.02
CA VAL A 414 -10.56 -10.35 -0.24
C VAL A 414 -11.01 -11.79 0.06
N ALA A 415 -12.22 -11.97 0.60
CA ALA A 415 -12.70 -13.27 1.10
C ALA A 415 -12.50 -14.44 0.12
N VAL A 416 -12.71 -14.23 -1.19
CA VAL A 416 -12.50 -15.27 -2.22
C VAL A 416 -11.03 -15.69 -2.34
N LEU A 417 -10.10 -14.76 -2.16
CA LEU A 417 -8.65 -14.99 -2.22
C LEU A 417 -8.10 -15.64 -0.94
N ASN A 418 -8.92 -15.87 0.09
CA ASN A 418 -8.46 -16.29 1.43
C ASN A 418 -7.97 -17.76 1.51
N SER A 419 -7.78 -18.44 0.38
CA SER A 419 -7.13 -19.74 0.32
C SER A 419 -5.65 -19.61 -0.03
N ASN A 420 -4.79 -19.77 0.97
CA ASN A 420 -3.33 -19.79 0.78
C ASN A 420 -2.87 -20.86 -0.20
N PHE A 421 -3.59 -21.99 -0.29
CA PHE A 421 -3.28 -23.06 -1.25
C PHE A 421 -3.40 -22.59 -2.69
N TRP A 422 -4.51 -21.96 -3.05
CA TRP A 422 -4.75 -21.48 -4.42
C TRP A 422 -3.92 -20.25 -4.75
N LEU A 423 -3.72 -19.36 -3.78
CA LEU A 423 -2.80 -18.24 -3.93
C LEU A 423 -1.37 -18.72 -4.22
N ALA A 424 -0.91 -19.78 -3.54
CA ALA A 424 0.43 -20.33 -3.70
C ALA A 424 0.64 -21.21 -4.93
N THR A 425 -0.42 -21.81 -5.47
CA THR A 425 -0.33 -22.71 -6.63
C THR A 425 -0.76 -22.02 -7.91
N HIS A 426 -2.06 -21.71 -8.05
CA HIS A 426 -2.63 -21.10 -9.25
C HIS A 426 -2.04 -19.71 -9.53
N VAL A 427 -2.17 -18.77 -8.58
CA VAL A 427 -1.86 -17.35 -8.83
C VAL A 427 -0.37 -17.14 -9.07
N THR A 428 0.50 -17.82 -8.33
CA THR A 428 1.95 -17.77 -8.58
C THR A 428 2.32 -18.38 -9.92
N THR A 429 1.71 -19.49 -10.32
CA THR A 429 1.99 -20.21 -11.58
C THR A 429 1.58 -19.38 -12.79
N ILE A 430 0.38 -18.79 -12.78
CA ILE A 430 -0.06 -17.92 -13.89
C ILE A 430 0.80 -16.64 -13.96
N THR A 431 1.16 -16.06 -12.81
CA THR A 431 2.00 -14.85 -12.74
C THR A 431 3.45 -15.13 -13.19
N LEU A 432 3.99 -16.32 -12.88
CA LEU A 432 5.25 -16.81 -13.45
C LEU A 432 5.15 -16.85 -14.98
N GLY A 433 4.05 -17.39 -15.51
CA GLY A 433 3.75 -17.40 -16.94
C GLY A 433 3.77 -16.00 -17.56
N TYR A 434 3.16 -15.00 -16.90
CA TYR A 434 3.19 -13.61 -17.37
C TYR A 434 4.62 -13.06 -17.43
N GLY A 435 5.42 -13.26 -16.38
CA GLY A 435 6.81 -12.82 -16.35
C GLY A 435 7.67 -13.46 -17.44
N VAL A 436 7.55 -14.77 -17.66
CA VAL A 436 8.28 -15.47 -18.73
C VAL A 436 7.81 -15.02 -20.12
N THR A 437 6.52 -14.73 -20.30
CA THR A 437 5.98 -14.19 -21.56
C THR A 437 6.57 -12.81 -21.88
N VAL A 438 6.66 -11.93 -20.87
CA VAL A 438 7.30 -10.62 -21.02
C VAL A 438 8.78 -10.78 -21.42
N VAL A 439 9.51 -11.72 -20.82
CA VAL A 439 10.89 -12.04 -21.22
C VAL A 439 10.96 -12.51 -22.68
N ALA A 440 10.04 -13.38 -23.12
CA ALA A 440 9.99 -13.84 -24.50
C ALA A 440 9.80 -12.67 -25.49
N GLY A 441 8.91 -11.73 -25.17
CA GLY A 441 8.68 -10.54 -25.97
C GLY A 441 9.87 -9.57 -25.98
N PHE A 442 10.57 -9.37 -24.86
CA PHE A 442 11.83 -8.62 -24.83
C PHE A 442 12.92 -9.26 -25.70
N ILE A 443 13.04 -10.58 -25.69
CA ILE A 443 13.94 -11.30 -26.60
C ILE A 443 13.51 -11.09 -28.07
N GLY A 444 12.20 -10.99 -28.33
CA GLY A 444 11.65 -10.63 -29.64
C GLY A 444 12.11 -9.25 -30.13
N HIS A 445 11.99 -8.22 -29.28
CA HIS A 445 12.52 -6.87 -29.55
C HIS A 445 14.02 -6.91 -29.88
N LEU A 446 14.78 -7.62 -29.05
CA LEU A 446 16.23 -7.79 -29.24
C LEU A 446 16.58 -8.51 -30.54
N TYR A 447 15.80 -9.52 -30.94
CA TYR A 447 15.98 -10.22 -32.21
C TYR A 447 15.83 -9.27 -33.40
N LEU A 448 14.77 -8.46 -33.41
CA LEU A 448 14.50 -7.51 -34.50
C LEU A 448 15.58 -6.40 -34.57
N ILE A 449 15.95 -5.84 -33.42
CA ILE A 449 17.04 -4.84 -33.34
C ILE A 449 18.36 -5.44 -33.85
N GLN A 450 18.69 -6.67 -33.46
CA GLN A 450 19.92 -7.33 -33.89
C GLN A 450 19.92 -7.62 -35.40
N MET A 451 18.76 -7.97 -35.96
CA MET A 451 18.58 -8.16 -37.40
C MET A 451 18.73 -6.85 -38.17
N ILE A 452 18.31 -5.72 -37.62
CA ILE A 452 18.53 -4.39 -38.22
C ILE A 452 20.01 -4.01 -38.18
N ARG A 453 20.68 -4.21 -37.03
CA ARG A 453 22.08 -3.78 -36.81
C ARG A 453 23.07 -4.61 -37.61
N ASN A 454 23.04 -5.94 -37.45
CA ASN A 454 23.98 -6.85 -38.11
C ASN A 454 23.24 -8.03 -38.76
N PRO A 455 22.52 -7.80 -39.87
CA PRO A 455 21.74 -8.84 -40.56
C PRO A 455 22.57 -10.03 -41.05
N LYS A 456 23.88 -9.84 -41.29
CA LYS A 456 24.79 -10.91 -41.74
C LYS A 456 25.21 -11.88 -40.63
N ASN A 457 25.00 -11.54 -39.36
CA ASN A 457 25.44 -12.37 -38.23
C ASN A 457 24.43 -13.50 -37.93
N ASN A 458 24.43 -14.52 -38.79
CA ASN A 458 23.52 -15.65 -38.71
C ASN A 458 23.67 -16.49 -37.45
N THR A 459 24.88 -16.58 -36.87
CA THR A 459 25.11 -17.37 -35.65
C THR A 459 24.43 -16.75 -34.44
N LEU A 460 24.56 -15.41 -34.28
CA LEU A 460 23.90 -14.67 -33.21
C LEU A 460 22.38 -14.69 -33.36
N LEU A 461 21.86 -14.44 -34.57
CA LEU A 461 20.42 -14.49 -34.83
C LEU A 461 19.83 -15.88 -34.57
N LYS A 462 20.49 -16.96 -35.00
CA LYS A 462 20.06 -18.33 -34.70
C LYS A 462 20.03 -18.60 -33.19
N SER A 463 21.05 -18.12 -32.47
CA SER A 463 21.13 -18.26 -31.01
C SER A 463 19.99 -17.54 -30.28
N ILE A 464 19.72 -16.27 -30.63
CA ILE A 464 18.61 -15.49 -30.05
C ILE A 464 17.28 -16.17 -30.37
N ASN A 465 17.07 -16.62 -31.62
CA ASN A 465 15.83 -17.31 -32.00
C ASN A 465 15.64 -18.64 -31.23
N LYS A 466 16.70 -19.41 -30.95
CA LYS A 466 16.60 -20.63 -30.15
C LYS A 466 16.14 -20.32 -28.72
N ASN A 467 16.74 -19.29 -28.11
CA ASN A 467 16.36 -18.85 -26.76
C ASN A 467 14.92 -18.33 -26.73
N MET A 468 14.54 -17.51 -27.72
CA MET A 468 13.18 -16.99 -27.88
C MET A 468 12.16 -18.13 -27.94
N PHE A 469 12.40 -19.15 -28.77
CA PHE A 469 11.53 -20.32 -28.85
C PHE A 469 11.47 -21.11 -27.55
N GLY A 470 12.62 -21.37 -26.91
CA GLY A 470 12.68 -22.10 -25.64
C GLY A 470 11.93 -21.39 -24.50
N VAL A 471 12.12 -20.07 -24.34
CA VAL A 471 11.41 -19.25 -23.35
C VAL A 471 9.90 -19.24 -23.62
N THR A 472 9.49 -19.23 -24.89
CA THR A 472 8.07 -19.30 -25.26
C THR A 472 7.42 -20.63 -24.83
N LEU A 473 8.15 -21.75 -24.91
CA LEU A 473 7.66 -23.05 -24.41
C LEU A 473 7.46 -23.05 -22.90
N ILE A 474 8.40 -22.43 -22.16
CA ILE A 474 8.30 -22.28 -20.70
C ILE A 474 7.10 -21.37 -20.35
N ALA A 475 6.91 -20.27 -21.08
CA ALA A 475 5.76 -19.38 -20.92
C ALA A 475 4.44 -20.13 -21.17
N LEU A 476 4.36 -20.93 -22.24
CA LEU A 476 3.18 -21.76 -22.53
C LEU A 476 2.91 -22.75 -21.38
N PHE A 477 3.94 -23.42 -20.85
CA PHE A 477 3.78 -24.35 -19.74
C PHE A 477 3.11 -23.66 -18.54
N PHE A 478 3.69 -22.56 -18.04
CA PHE A 478 3.15 -21.88 -16.86
C PHE A 478 1.78 -21.25 -17.12
N THR A 479 1.55 -20.66 -18.30
CA THR A 479 0.26 -20.05 -18.62
C THR A 479 -0.84 -21.09 -18.80
N LEU A 480 -0.57 -22.23 -19.44
CA LEU A 480 -1.51 -23.33 -19.61
C LEU A 480 -1.88 -23.97 -18.26
N PHE A 481 -0.89 -24.41 -17.49
CA PHE A 481 -1.13 -25.02 -16.18
C PHE A 481 -1.77 -24.02 -15.22
N GLY A 482 -1.32 -22.76 -15.22
CA GLY A 482 -1.95 -21.69 -14.47
C GLY A 482 -3.43 -21.55 -14.81
N THR A 483 -3.78 -21.51 -16.09
CA THR A 483 -5.19 -21.39 -16.53
C THR A 483 -6.04 -22.58 -16.09
N ILE A 484 -5.52 -23.82 -16.21
CA ILE A 484 -6.22 -25.03 -15.75
C ILE A 484 -6.44 -25.00 -14.23
N LEU A 485 -5.39 -24.67 -13.46
CA LEU A 485 -5.51 -24.55 -11.99
C LEU A 485 -6.52 -23.46 -11.59
N GLY A 486 -6.64 -22.40 -12.39
CA GLY A 486 -7.63 -21.34 -12.17
C GLY A 486 -9.06 -21.85 -12.33
N GLY A 487 -9.32 -22.67 -13.35
CA GLY A 487 -10.62 -23.31 -13.53
C GLY A 487 -10.98 -24.26 -12.38
N ILE A 488 -10.01 -25.03 -11.87
CA ILE A 488 -10.24 -25.90 -10.69
C ILE A 488 -10.58 -25.07 -9.45
N TRP A 489 -9.86 -23.95 -9.24
CA TRP A 489 -10.16 -23.05 -8.13
C TRP A 489 -11.53 -22.38 -8.25
N ALA A 490 -11.92 -21.98 -9.46
CA ALA A 490 -13.25 -21.44 -9.74
C ALA A 490 -14.35 -22.46 -9.45
N ASP A 491 -14.14 -23.73 -9.80
CA ASP A 491 -15.09 -24.81 -9.50
C ASP A 491 -15.31 -24.99 -8.00
N GLN A 492 -14.22 -24.97 -7.23
CA GLN A 492 -14.30 -25.06 -5.76
C GLN A 492 -14.94 -23.85 -5.09
N SER A 493 -14.72 -22.65 -5.66
CA SER A 493 -15.16 -21.40 -5.04
C SER A 493 -16.60 -21.03 -5.42
N TRP A 494 -16.99 -21.33 -6.67
CA TRP A 494 -18.23 -20.86 -7.29
C TRP A 494 -19.08 -21.97 -7.91
N GLY A 495 -18.66 -23.23 -7.80
CA GLY A 495 -19.40 -24.38 -8.33
C GLY A 495 -19.35 -24.53 -9.85
N ARG A 496 -18.44 -23.83 -10.53
CA ARG A 496 -18.22 -23.96 -11.98
C ARG A 496 -16.75 -23.84 -12.39
N PHE A 497 -16.31 -24.73 -13.27
CA PHE A 497 -14.95 -24.71 -13.81
C PHE A 497 -14.64 -23.50 -14.71
N TRP A 498 -15.62 -23.00 -15.45
CA TRP A 498 -15.45 -21.89 -16.40
C TRP A 498 -16.75 -21.12 -16.57
N GLY A 499 -16.67 -19.83 -16.88
CA GLY A 499 -17.84 -18.97 -17.06
C GLY A 499 -17.58 -17.71 -17.87
N TRP A 500 -16.52 -17.71 -18.69
CA TRP A 500 -16.24 -16.65 -19.67
C TRP A 500 -16.06 -15.26 -19.06
N ASP A 501 -15.61 -15.22 -17.80
CA ASP A 501 -15.22 -13.98 -17.13
C ASP A 501 -14.05 -13.32 -17.90
N PRO A 502 -13.95 -11.98 -17.96
CA PRO A 502 -12.86 -11.30 -18.65
C PRO A 502 -11.45 -11.79 -18.25
N LYS A 503 -11.23 -12.17 -16.97
CA LYS A 503 -9.94 -12.72 -16.53
C LYS A 503 -9.69 -14.13 -17.08
N GLU A 504 -10.71 -14.97 -17.06
CA GLU A 504 -10.68 -16.32 -17.65
C GLU A 504 -10.36 -16.23 -19.15
N ASN A 505 -11.07 -15.35 -19.88
CA ASN A 505 -10.85 -15.11 -21.31
C ASN A 505 -9.45 -14.55 -21.60
N GLY A 506 -8.98 -13.62 -20.77
CA GLY A 506 -7.63 -13.07 -20.88
C GLY A 506 -6.55 -14.15 -20.74
N ALA A 507 -6.69 -15.03 -19.74
CA ALA A 507 -5.77 -16.16 -19.54
C ALA A 507 -5.78 -17.13 -20.74
N LEU A 508 -6.98 -17.45 -21.25
CA LEU A 508 -7.14 -18.32 -22.43
C LEU A 508 -6.52 -17.71 -23.69
N LEU A 509 -6.72 -16.40 -23.94
CA LEU A 509 -6.14 -15.70 -25.09
C LEU A 509 -4.60 -15.79 -25.09
N ILE A 510 -3.97 -15.63 -23.93
CA ILE A 510 -2.51 -15.77 -23.80
C ILE A 510 -2.07 -17.19 -24.20
N VAL A 511 -2.75 -18.23 -23.69
CA VAL A 511 -2.44 -19.63 -24.01
C VAL A 511 -2.61 -19.91 -25.50
N MET A 512 -3.75 -19.49 -26.08
CA MET A 512 -4.03 -19.68 -27.50
C MET A 512 -3.01 -18.97 -28.38
N TRP A 513 -2.59 -17.75 -28.01
CA TRP A 513 -1.58 -17.02 -28.75
C TRP A 513 -0.22 -17.73 -28.75
N HIS A 514 0.22 -18.25 -27.60
CA HIS A 514 1.44 -19.05 -27.51
C HIS A 514 1.37 -20.30 -28.41
N VAL A 515 0.28 -21.07 -28.31
CA VAL A 515 0.09 -22.28 -29.12
C VAL A 515 0.08 -21.93 -30.61
N MET A 516 -0.64 -20.89 -31.01
CA MET A 516 -0.69 -20.41 -32.39
C MET A 516 0.71 -20.05 -32.91
N MET A 517 1.46 -19.22 -32.19
CA MET A 517 2.80 -18.80 -32.60
C MET A 517 3.78 -19.97 -32.68
N ILE A 518 3.75 -20.89 -31.70
CA ILE A 518 4.60 -22.09 -31.70
C ILE A 518 4.24 -22.99 -32.90
N HIS A 519 2.95 -23.24 -33.15
CA HIS A 519 2.49 -24.04 -34.27
C HIS A 519 2.91 -23.44 -35.62
N MET A 520 2.74 -22.12 -35.80
CA MET A 520 3.18 -21.43 -37.01
C MET A 520 4.70 -21.45 -37.20
N ARG A 521 5.47 -21.46 -36.11
CA ARG A 521 6.94 -21.57 -36.16
C ARG A 521 7.40 -22.97 -36.56
N ILE A 522 6.79 -24.01 -35.98
CA ILE A 522 7.13 -25.42 -36.25
C ILE A 522 6.75 -25.79 -37.69
N THR A 523 5.58 -25.36 -38.17
CA THR A 523 5.11 -25.63 -39.55
C THR A 523 5.81 -24.80 -40.62
N GLY A 524 6.71 -23.88 -40.23
CA GLY A 524 7.47 -23.05 -41.16
C GLY A 524 6.67 -21.90 -41.80
N LYS A 525 5.38 -21.72 -41.44
CA LYS A 525 4.55 -20.60 -41.91
C LYS A 525 5.07 -19.25 -41.43
N VAL A 526 5.66 -19.20 -40.23
CA VAL A 526 6.25 -17.99 -39.65
C VAL A 526 7.76 -18.15 -39.50
N LYS A 527 8.51 -17.22 -40.11
CA LYS A 527 9.96 -17.07 -39.99
C LYS A 527 10.33 -16.47 -38.62
N PRO A 528 11.60 -16.58 -38.15
CA PRO A 528 12.03 -16.00 -36.88
C PRO A 528 11.61 -14.55 -36.64
N GLU A 529 11.67 -13.70 -37.66
CA GLU A 529 11.27 -12.29 -37.58
C GLU A 529 9.78 -12.10 -37.29
N GLY A 530 8.91 -12.91 -37.90
CA GLY A 530 7.48 -12.88 -37.63
C GLY A 530 7.14 -13.50 -36.27
N PHE A 531 7.94 -14.47 -35.82
CA PHE A 531 7.79 -15.06 -34.48
C PHE A 531 8.16 -14.05 -33.40
N ALA A 532 9.24 -13.28 -33.60
CA ALA A 532 9.63 -12.18 -32.73
C ALA A 532 8.52 -11.13 -32.62
N LEU A 533 7.96 -10.68 -33.76
CA LEU A 533 6.82 -9.76 -33.76
C LEU A 533 5.61 -10.33 -32.99
N GLY A 534 5.26 -11.59 -33.23
CA GLY A 534 4.14 -12.23 -32.53
C GLY A 534 4.32 -12.31 -31.02
N LEU A 535 5.55 -12.48 -30.52
CA LEU A 535 5.83 -12.44 -29.08
C LEU A 535 5.77 -11.04 -28.49
N ILE A 536 6.18 -10.01 -29.26
CA ILE A 536 6.00 -8.61 -28.86
C ILE A 536 4.49 -8.30 -28.71
N MET A 537 3.68 -8.73 -29.68
CA MET A 537 2.22 -8.59 -29.60
C MET A 537 1.62 -9.36 -28.42
N ASN A 538 2.22 -10.48 -28.03
CA ASN A 538 1.76 -11.25 -26.87
C ASN A 538 1.95 -10.48 -25.54
N ILE A 539 2.94 -9.58 -25.45
CA ILE A 539 3.09 -8.71 -24.27
C ILE A 539 1.83 -7.83 -24.11
N ILE A 540 1.28 -7.31 -25.21
CA ILE A 540 0.05 -6.51 -25.20
C ILE A 540 -1.11 -7.34 -24.63
N ILE A 541 -1.24 -8.60 -25.06
CA ILE A 541 -2.30 -9.50 -24.58
C ILE A 541 -2.14 -9.77 -23.09
N VAL A 542 -0.91 -10.01 -22.61
CA VAL A 542 -0.63 -10.17 -21.17
C VAL A 542 -1.00 -8.92 -20.38
N MET A 543 -0.59 -7.73 -20.84
CA MET A 543 -0.91 -6.48 -20.12
C MET A 543 -2.42 -6.18 -20.12
N MET A 544 -3.12 -6.52 -21.20
CA MET A 544 -4.58 -6.40 -21.28
C MET A 544 -5.28 -7.40 -20.33
N ALA A 545 -4.83 -8.66 -20.30
CA ALA A 545 -5.37 -9.68 -19.41
C ALA A 545 -5.06 -9.41 -17.93
N TRP A 546 -3.96 -8.71 -17.62
CA TRP A 546 -3.53 -8.45 -16.26
C TRP A 546 -4.09 -7.12 -15.70
N PHE A 547 -3.97 -6.03 -16.47
CA PHE A 547 -4.44 -4.70 -16.06
C PHE A 547 -5.77 -4.32 -16.71
N GLY A 548 -5.94 -4.63 -18.00
CA GLY A 548 -7.10 -4.20 -18.79
C GLY A 548 -8.43 -4.82 -18.35
N VAL A 549 -8.43 -6.08 -17.92
CA VAL A 549 -9.64 -6.73 -17.39
C VAL A 549 -10.21 -6.04 -16.16
N ASN A 550 -9.37 -5.41 -15.32
CA ASN A 550 -9.84 -4.65 -14.17
C ASN A 550 -10.55 -3.35 -14.61
N LEU A 551 -10.32 -2.88 -15.84
CA LEU A 551 -11.04 -1.74 -16.42
C LEU A 551 -12.43 -2.10 -16.93
N LEU A 552 -12.70 -3.39 -17.19
CA LEU A 552 -13.97 -3.83 -17.75
C LEU A 552 -15.07 -3.94 -16.69
N ASN A 553 -14.71 -3.99 -15.40
CA ASN A 553 -15.58 -4.14 -14.22
C ASN A 553 -16.73 -5.17 -14.31
N VAL A 554 -16.65 -6.12 -15.25
CA VAL A 554 -17.55 -7.26 -15.37
C VAL A 554 -16.80 -8.47 -14.82
N GLY A 555 -17.45 -9.21 -13.92
CA GLY A 555 -16.89 -10.46 -13.39
C GLY A 555 -16.55 -10.44 -11.90
N LEU A 556 -16.34 -11.63 -11.33
CA LEU A 556 -16.17 -11.85 -9.88
C LEU A 556 -14.77 -11.45 -9.35
N HIS A 557 -13.98 -10.77 -10.18
CA HIS A 557 -12.56 -10.51 -9.92
C HIS A 557 -12.14 -9.04 -10.01
N SER A 558 -13.07 -8.09 -10.14
CA SER A 558 -12.70 -6.67 -10.23
C SER A 558 -12.36 -6.10 -8.86
N TYR A 559 -11.08 -5.85 -8.61
CA TYR A 559 -10.57 -5.31 -7.34
C TYR A 559 -9.59 -4.16 -7.64
N GLY A 560 -10.08 -2.92 -7.64
CA GLY A 560 -9.24 -1.71 -7.59
C GLY A 560 -9.14 -0.93 -8.91
N PHE A 561 -9.63 0.32 -8.88
CA PHE A 561 -9.47 1.29 -9.95
C PHE A 561 -8.41 2.32 -9.58
N THR A 562 -7.45 2.55 -10.47
CA THR A 562 -6.63 3.75 -10.39
C THR A 562 -6.86 4.58 -11.66
N SER A 563 -7.12 5.87 -11.45
CA SER A 563 -7.22 6.84 -12.54
C SER A 563 -5.91 6.83 -13.33
N GLY A 564 -5.99 6.52 -14.63
CA GLY A 564 -4.82 6.53 -15.51
C GLY A 564 -4.30 5.16 -15.96
N ILE A 565 -4.79 4.03 -15.42
CA ILE A 565 -4.44 2.68 -15.95
C ILE A 565 -4.84 2.60 -17.43
N ALA A 566 -6.06 3.01 -17.78
CA ALA A 566 -6.54 2.98 -19.15
C ALA A 566 -5.65 3.78 -20.11
N ARG A 567 -5.25 5.00 -19.72
CA ARG A 567 -4.32 5.84 -20.49
C ARG A 567 -2.95 5.19 -20.63
N ASN A 568 -2.39 4.69 -19.53
CA ASN A 568 -1.06 4.06 -19.53
C ASN A 568 -1.06 2.78 -20.37
N LEU A 569 -2.12 1.97 -20.29
CA LEU A 569 -2.29 0.77 -21.08
C LEU A 569 -2.44 1.12 -22.56
N PHE A 570 -3.23 2.14 -22.92
CA PHE A 570 -3.34 2.61 -24.29
C PHE A 570 -2.00 3.10 -24.86
N LEU A 571 -1.27 3.94 -24.11
CA LEU A 571 0.05 4.43 -24.51
C LEU A 571 1.05 3.28 -24.67
N PHE A 572 1.02 2.32 -23.75
CA PHE A 572 1.83 1.11 -23.82
C PHE A 572 1.51 0.28 -25.07
N THR A 573 0.22 0.01 -25.33
CA THR A 573 -0.23 -0.71 -26.53
C THR A 573 0.18 0.01 -27.81
N ALA A 574 0.00 1.32 -27.89
CA ALA A 574 0.42 2.11 -29.03
C ALA A 574 1.94 2.05 -29.24
N LEU A 575 2.72 2.17 -28.16
CA LEU A 575 4.18 2.06 -28.19
C LEU A 575 4.63 0.68 -28.70
N GLU A 576 4.06 -0.41 -28.17
CA GLU A 576 4.41 -1.78 -28.59
C GLU A 576 4.00 -2.06 -30.05
N LEU A 577 2.86 -1.53 -30.51
CA LEU A 577 2.46 -1.63 -31.91
C LEU A 577 3.44 -0.88 -32.83
N ILE A 578 3.78 0.36 -32.49
CA ILE A 578 4.70 1.19 -33.28
C ILE A 578 6.09 0.57 -33.30
N THR A 579 6.63 0.20 -32.14
CA THR A 579 7.98 -0.37 -32.03
C THR A 579 8.05 -1.77 -32.62
N GLY A 580 7.07 -2.63 -32.37
CA GLY A 580 6.99 -3.99 -32.91
C GLY A 580 6.89 -4.00 -34.43
N PHE A 581 5.86 -3.37 -35.02
CA PHE A 581 5.71 -3.33 -36.47
C PHE A 581 6.82 -2.50 -37.15
N GLY A 582 7.21 -1.37 -36.55
CA GLY A 582 8.28 -0.52 -37.08
C GLY A 582 9.61 -1.26 -37.18
N THR A 583 10.03 -1.94 -36.11
CA THR A 583 11.27 -2.74 -36.13
C THR A 583 11.15 -3.95 -37.04
N TYR A 584 9.98 -4.61 -37.12
CA TYR A 584 9.75 -5.72 -38.03
C TYR A 584 9.91 -5.33 -39.50
N TYR A 585 9.21 -4.29 -39.96
CA TYR A 585 9.30 -3.84 -41.36
C TYR A 585 10.68 -3.28 -41.69
N TRP A 586 11.35 -2.61 -40.74
CA TRP A 586 12.72 -2.15 -40.93
C TRP A 586 13.71 -3.32 -41.03
N ALA A 587 13.56 -4.35 -40.21
CA ALA A 587 14.38 -5.55 -40.27
C ALA A 587 14.20 -6.27 -41.63
N GLN A 588 12.96 -6.35 -42.12
CA GLN A 588 12.68 -6.95 -43.44
C GLN A 588 13.29 -6.17 -44.60
N SER A 589 13.23 -4.83 -44.57
CA SER A 589 13.82 -4.01 -45.64
C SER A 589 15.35 -4.14 -45.69
N ARG A 590 16.02 -4.30 -44.54
CA ARG A 590 17.47 -4.57 -44.45
C ARG A 590 17.85 -5.94 -45.01
N LYS A 591 17.01 -6.96 -44.80
CA LYS A 591 17.20 -8.32 -45.33
C LYS A 591 17.05 -8.37 -46.85
N GLY A 592 16.05 -7.68 -47.41
CA GLY A 592 15.84 -7.59 -48.85
C GLY A 592 17.02 -6.96 -49.61
N ARG A 593 17.67 -5.94 -49.04
CA ARG A 593 18.85 -5.27 -49.64
C ARG A 593 20.13 -6.12 -49.66
N LEU A 594 20.14 -7.30 -49.04
CA LEU A 594 21.29 -8.21 -49.02
C LEU A 594 21.16 -9.38 -50.00
N VAL A 595 20.01 -9.51 -50.65
CA VAL A 595 19.70 -10.58 -51.62
C VAL A 595 19.79 -10.05 -53.07
N VAL A 596 20.12 -8.77 -53.25
CA VAL A 596 20.39 -8.13 -54.55
C VAL A 596 21.89 -8.01 -54.77
#